data_AF-A0A0G0P150-F1
#
_entry.id   AF-A0A0G0P150-F1
#
_cell.length_a   1.000
_cell.length_b   1.000
_cell.length_c   1.000
_cell.angle_alpha   90.00
_cell.angle_beta   90.00
_cell.angle_gamma   90.00
#
_symmetry.space_group_name_H-M   'P 1'
#
loop_
_entity.id
_entity.type
_entity.pdbx_description
1 polymer ?
#
loop_
_entity_poly.entity_id
_entity_poly.type
_entity_poly.pdbx_seq_one_letter_code
_entity_poly.pdbx_strand_id
1 'polypeptide(L)'
;MKKTENSDQTPWWQPSLILFTKLSAWIGTPVIIAVFVGKYLDKQFNTEPWLFLSCVGVAFVFSMFALIYIGMNEMRKIDEQEKKEDRSKK
;
A
#
# COMPACT_ATOMS: atom_id res chain seq x y z
N MET A 1 31.94 -35.12 -3.42
CA MET A 1 31.86 -34.74 -1.98
C MET A 1 31.08 -33.43 -1.87
N LYS A 2 30.15 -33.39 -0.90
CA LYS A 2 29.27 -32.28 -0.44
C LYS A 2 28.39 -31.54 -1.46
N LYS A 3 27.13 -31.95 -1.48
CA LYS A 3 25.94 -31.17 -1.85
C LYS A 3 25.25 -30.75 -0.56
N THR A 4 25.30 -29.46 -0.19
CA THR A 4 24.52 -28.72 0.84
C THR A 4 25.06 -27.28 0.80
N GLU A 5 24.33 -26.19 0.63
CA GLU A 5 23.05 -25.82 1.24
C GLU A 5 22.52 -24.59 0.48
N ASN A 6 21.26 -24.63 0.03
CA ASN A 6 20.55 -23.49 -0.54
C ASN A 6 20.25 -22.54 0.62
N SER A 7 21.03 -21.48 0.82
CA SER A 7 20.66 -20.43 1.76
C SER A 7 19.68 -19.49 1.06
N ASP A 8 18.50 -19.34 1.65
CA ASP A 8 17.44 -18.41 1.25
C ASP A 8 17.96 -16.96 1.27
N GLN A 9 18.70 -16.56 0.24
CA GLN A 9 19.20 -15.21 0.06
C GLN A 9 18.10 -14.33 -0.52
N THR A 10 17.10 -13.98 0.30
CA THR A 10 16.24 -12.84 -0.03
C THR A 10 17.09 -11.57 -0.04
N PRO A 11 17.20 -10.86 -1.17
CA PRO A 11 18.03 -9.66 -1.22
C PRO A 11 17.50 -8.59 -0.27
N TRP A 12 18.40 -7.90 0.43
CA TRP A 12 18.07 -6.84 1.41
C TRP A 12 17.19 -5.70 0.86
N TRP A 13 17.20 -5.47 -0.46
CA TRP A 13 16.35 -4.46 -1.12
C TRP A 13 14.93 -4.94 -1.41
N GLN A 14 14.70 -6.26 -1.44
CA GLN A 14 13.42 -6.85 -1.85
C GLN A 14 12.27 -6.43 -0.92
N PRO A 15 12.41 -6.45 0.43
CA PRO A 15 11.35 -5.99 1.32
C PRO A 15 10.97 -4.53 1.09
N SER A 16 11.96 -3.65 0.90
CA SER A 16 11.73 -2.22 0.65
C SER A 16 11.00 -1.98 -0.67
N LEU A 17 11.36 -2.69 -1.74
CA LEU A 17 10.63 -2.63 -3.01
C LEU A 17 9.20 -3.13 -2.89
N ILE A 18 8.97 -4.24 -2.16
CA ILE A 18 7.63 -4.77 -1.94
C ILE A 18 6.75 -3.76 -1.19
N LEU A 19 7.28 -3.14 -0.13
CA LEU A 19 6.57 -2.11 0.62
C LEU A 19 6.25 -0.91 -0.25
N PHE A 20 7.24 -0.41 -1.00
CA PHE A 20 7.07 0.70 -1.93
C PHE A 20 5.96 0.40 -2.95
N THR A 21 6.02 -0.74 -3.63
CA THR A 21 5.01 -1.14 -4.62
C THR A 21 3.63 -1.26 -3.99
N LYS A 22 3.50 -1.85 -2.79
CA LYS A 22 2.22 -1.92 -2.09
C LYS A 22 1.64 -0.53 -1.79
N LEU A 23 2.46 0.39 -1.30
CA LEU A 23 2.02 1.76 -0.99
C LEU A 23 1.64 2.51 -2.27
N SER A 24 2.47 2.45 -3.31
CA SER A 24 2.18 3.07 -4.61
C SER A 24 0.92 2.51 -5.25
N ALA A 25 0.69 1.19 -5.16
CA ALA A 25 -0.53 0.56 -5.66
C ALA A 25 -1.78 1.08 -4.92
N TRP A 26 -1.70 1.24 -3.59
CA TRP A 26 -2.80 1.78 -2.79
C TRP A 26 -3.11 3.26 -3.03
N ILE A 27 -2.14 4.05 -3.50
CA ILE A 27 -2.36 5.45 -3.90
C ILE A 27 -2.90 5.52 -5.33
N GLY A 28 -2.24 4.82 -6.26
CA GLY A 28 -2.55 4.89 -7.69
C GLY A 28 -3.93 4.32 -8.01
N THR A 29 -4.29 3.20 -7.40
CA THR A 29 -5.56 2.50 -7.67
C THR A 29 -6.80 3.38 -7.43
N PRO A 30 -7.03 3.93 -6.21
CA PRO A 30 -8.21 4.75 -5.95
C PRO A 30 -8.24 6.04 -6.77
N VAL A 31 -7.08 6.65 -7.04
CA VAL A 31 -7.01 7.87 -7.87
C VAL A 31 -7.40 7.58 -9.31
N ILE A 32 -6.88 6.50 -9.90
CA ILE A 32 -7.25 6.08 -11.27
C ILE A 32 -8.76 5.81 -11.34
N ILE A 33 -9.30 5.06 -10.37
CA ILE A 33 -10.74 4.77 -10.31
C ILE A 33 -11.55 6.08 -10.22
N ALA A 34 -11.16 6.99 -9.34
CA ALA A 34 -11.83 8.27 -9.18
C ALA A 34 -11.78 9.15 -10.43
N VAL A 35 -10.69 9.10 -11.20
CA VAL A 35 -10.62 9.84 -12.48
C VAL A 35 -11.64 9.31 -13.47
N PHE A 36 -11.73 7.98 -13.64
CA PHE A 36 -12.69 7.39 -14.57
C PHE A 36 -14.13 7.62 -14.12
N VAL A 37 -14.42 7.37 -12.84
CA VAL A 37 -15.76 7.55 -12.26
C VAL A 37 -16.17 9.02 -12.27
N GLY A 38 -15.30 9.91 -11.82
CA GLY A 38 -15.57 11.35 -11.73
C GLY A 38 -15.85 11.97 -13.10
N LYS A 39 -15.05 11.65 -14.12
CA LYS A 39 -15.30 12.11 -15.50
C LYS A 39 -16.59 11.56 -16.09
N TYR A 40 -16.93 10.31 -15.76
CA TYR A 40 -18.18 9.71 -16.23
C TYR A 40 -19.39 10.41 -15.59
N LEU A 41 -19.34 10.66 -14.28
CA LEU A 41 -20.40 11.37 -13.56
C LEU A 41 -20.54 12.81 -14.06
N ASP A 42 -19.44 13.53 -14.25
CA ASP A 42 -19.49 14.92 -14.73
C ASP A 42 -20.17 15.05 -16.10
N LYS A 43 -19.90 14.11 -17.02
CA LYS A 43 -20.58 14.06 -18.31
C LYS A 43 -22.07 13.76 -18.20
N GLN A 44 -22.46 12.88 -17.29
CA GLN A 44 -23.86 12.49 -17.10
C GLN A 44 -24.69 13.62 -16.48
N PHE A 45 -24.10 14.38 -15.55
CA PHE A 45 -24.81 15.43 -14.80
C PHE A 45 -24.56 16.85 -15.31
N ASN A 46 -23.72 17.03 -16.35
CA ASN A 46 -23.24 18.35 -16.83
C ASN A 46 -22.64 19.20 -15.68
N THR A 47 -21.98 18.56 -14.73
CA THR A 47 -21.35 19.21 -13.56
C THR A 47 -19.86 19.43 -13.74
N GLU A 48 -19.34 19.24 -14.95
CA GLU A 48 -17.92 19.26 -15.26
C GLU A 48 -17.27 20.58 -14.79
N PRO A 49 -16.19 20.57 -13.97
CA PRO A 49 -15.41 19.43 -13.44
C PRO A 49 -15.65 19.13 -11.94
N TRP A 50 -16.78 19.51 -11.34
CA TRP A 50 -17.00 19.46 -9.89
C TRP A 50 -17.10 18.05 -9.31
N LEU A 51 -17.81 17.11 -9.97
CA LEU A 51 -17.89 15.74 -9.47
C LEU A 51 -16.56 15.01 -9.66
N PHE A 52 -15.83 15.31 -10.74
CA PHE A 52 -14.46 14.84 -10.90
C PHE A 52 -13.57 15.30 -9.74
N LEU A 53 -13.58 16.59 -9.41
CA LEU A 53 -12.78 17.13 -8.30
C LEU A 53 -13.16 16.47 -6.98
N SER A 54 -14.46 16.32 -6.72
CA SER A 54 -14.97 15.69 -5.51
C SER A 54 -14.53 14.22 -5.40
N CYS A 55 -14.69 13.44 -6.48
CA CYS A 55 -14.25 12.04 -6.53
C CYS A 55 -12.75 11.89 -6.29
N VAL A 56 -11.92 12.72 -6.95
CA VAL A 56 -10.46 12.69 -6.75
C VAL A 56 -10.10 13.09 -5.32
N GLY A 57 -10.76 14.11 -4.76
CA GLY A 57 -10.56 14.52 -3.37
C GLY A 57 -10.88 13.40 -2.37
N VAL A 58 -12.01 12.71 -2.56
CA VAL A 58 -12.39 11.56 -1.72
C VAL A 58 -11.39 10.41 -1.86
N ALA A 59 -10.96 10.09 -3.09
CA ALA A 59 -9.96 9.04 -3.31
C ALA A 59 -8.60 9.37 -2.69
N PHE A 60 -8.22 10.65 -2.68
CA PHE A 60 -7.00 11.11 -2.03
C PHE A 60 -7.06 10.92 -0.52
N VAL A 61 -8.16 11.34 0.12
CA VAL A 61 -8.40 11.13 1.56
C VAL A 61 -8.42 9.64 1.89
N PHE A 62 -9.10 8.82 1.08
CA PHE A 62 -9.10 7.37 1.24
C PHE A 62 -7.69 6.78 1.17
N SER A 63 -6.88 7.25 0.22
CA SER A 63 -5.47 6.84 0.09
C SER A 63 -4.66 7.18 1.35
N MET A 64 -4.85 8.37 1.92
CA MET A 64 -4.17 8.77 3.16
C MET A 64 -4.50 7.81 4.31
N PHE A 65 -5.78 7.49 4.51
CA PHE A 65 -6.18 6.53 5.54
C PHE A 65 -5.60 5.14 5.30
N ALA A 66 -5.61 4.66 4.06
CA ALA A 66 -5.04 3.37 3.70
C ALA A 66 -3.53 3.32 4.02
N LEU A 67 -2.78 4.37 3.67
CA LEU A 67 -1.35 4.46 3.96
C LEU A 67 -1.06 4.43 5.47
N ILE A 68 -1.80 5.21 6.26
CA ILE A 68 -1.64 5.24 7.72
C ILE A 68 -1.91 3.85 8.30
N TYR A 69 -3.01 3.21 7.88
CA TYR A 69 -3.36 1.87 8.35
C TYR A 69 -2.27 0.83 8.02
N ILE A 70 -1.76 0.85 6.78
CA ILE A 70 -0.70 -0.06 6.34
C ILE A 70 0.60 0.19 7.11
N GLY A 71 0.98 1.46 7.27
CA GLY A 71 2.18 1.84 8.02
C GLY A 71 2.13 1.39 9.48
N MET A 72 1.01 1.65 10.16
CA MET A 72 0.80 1.20 11.55
C MET A 72 0.82 -0.32 11.68
N ASN A 73 0.21 -1.02 10.73
CA ASN A 73 0.21 -2.48 10.73
C ASN A 73 1.60 -3.07 10.46
N GLU A 74 2.41 -2.43 9.63
CA GLU A 74 3.77 -2.87 9.36
C GLU A 74 4.69 -2.66 10.58
N MET A 75 4.57 -1.51 11.27
CA MET A 75 5.29 -1.27 12.53
C MET A 75 4.96 -2.32 13.59
N ARG A 76 3.67 -2.64 13.78
CA ARG A 76 3.25 -3.69 14.73
C ARG A 76 3.83 -5.06 14.43
N LYS A 77 3.97 -5.42 13.15
CA LYS A 77 4.57 -6.71 12.77
C LYS A 77 6.04 -6.79 13.13
N ILE A 78 6.76 -5.67 13.03
CA ILE A 78 8.18 -5.61 13.43
C ILE A 78 8.29 -5.84 14.94
N ASP A 79 7.48 -5.12 15.75
CA ASP A 79 7.45 -5.30 17.21
C ASP A 79 7.10 -6.75 17.63
N GLU A 80 6.13 -7.37 16.95
CA GLU A 80 5.69 -8.74 17.22
C GLU A 80 6.74 -9.79 16.82
N GLN A 81 7.54 -9.53 15.78
CA GLN A 81 8.65 -10.40 15.37
C GLN A 81 9.80 -10.33 16.37
N GLU A 82 10.21 -9.13 16.79
CA GLU A 82 11.24 -8.95 17.82
C GLU A 82 10.89 -9.66 19.14
N LYS A 83 9.63 -9.51 19.58
CA LYS A 83 9.14 -10.14 20.83
C LYS A 83 9.06 -11.67 20.76
N LYS A 84 8.90 -12.25 19.56
CA LYS A 84 8.92 -13.71 19.37
C LYS A 84 10.34 -14.26 19.37
N GLU A 85 11.30 -13.55 18.77
CA GLU A 85 12.71 -13.95 18.81
C GLU A 85 13.26 -13.92 20.26
N ASP A 86 12.93 -12.89 21.04
CA ASP A 86 13.37 -12.77 22.44
C ASP A 86 12.86 -13.93 23.32
N ARG A 87 11.59 -14.34 23.15
CA ARG A 87 11.02 -15.49 23.88
C ARG A 87 11.54 -16.85 23.44
N SER A 88 12.02 -16.98 22.20
CA SER A 88 12.60 -18.24 21.73
C SER A 88 14.03 -18.47 22.20
N LYS A 89 14.72 -17.41 22.66
CA LYS A 89 16.11 -17.47 23.16
C LYS A 89 16.19 -17.69 24.68
N LYS A 90 15.07 -17.69 25.39
CA LYS A 90 14.97 -17.84 26.85
C LYS A 90 14.42 -19.22 27.23
#